data_AF-A0A7X3MTQ4-F1
#
_entry.id   AF-A0A7X3MTQ4-F1
#
_cell.length_a   1.000
_cell.length_b   1.000
_cell.length_c   1.000
_cell.angle_alpha   90.00
_cell.angle_beta   90.00
_cell.angle_gamma   90.00
#
_symmetry.space_group_name_H-M   'P 1'
#
loop_
_entity.id
_entity.type
_entity.pdbx_description
1 polymer ?
#
loop_
_entity_poly.entity_id
_entity_poly.type
_entity_poly.pdbx_seq_one_letter_code
_entity_poly.pdbx_strand_id
1 'polypeptide(L)'
;MRAFIIPAVAVVFGATLFGAAPEAQARFSPQKIETPSLVDNVACVTRRVRTVRPNGRVVYRTVRRCGVPAWERRRERCRTIRERIYRPDGSVVVRKVRRCR
;
A
#
# COMPACT_ATOMS: atom_id res chain seq x y z
N MET A 1 85.67 24.49 28.15
CA MET A 1 84.48 24.70 29.00
C MET A 1 83.39 25.32 28.14
N ARG A 2 82.34 24.54 27.84
CA ARG A 2 81.24 24.92 26.95
C ARG A 2 80.13 25.55 27.80
N ALA A 3 79.79 26.81 27.55
CA ALA A 3 78.64 27.46 28.17
C ALA A 3 77.43 27.31 27.23
N PHE A 4 76.46 26.52 27.67
CA PHE A 4 75.11 26.48 27.11
C PHE A 4 74.35 27.71 27.58
N ILE A 5 73.82 28.50 26.66
CA ILE A 5 72.82 29.53 26.94
C ILE A 5 71.63 29.25 26.04
N ILE A 6 70.56 28.73 26.63
CA ILE A 6 69.24 28.58 26.01
C ILE A 6 68.46 29.85 26.34
N PRO A 7 67.82 30.52 25.35
CA PRO A 7 66.70 31.39 25.64
C PRO A 7 65.38 30.81 25.09
N ALA A 8 64.52 30.47 26.04
CA ALA A 8 63.09 30.78 26.10
C ALA A 8 62.21 30.59 24.85
N VAL A 9 61.35 29.58 24.99
CA VAL A 9 60.05 29.38 24.33
C VAL A 9 59.23 30.68 24.25
N ALA A 10 58.71 31.02 23.07
CA ALA A 10 57.48 31.79 22.94
C ALA A 10 56.71 31.34 21.69
N VAL A 11 55.70 30.53 21.98
CA VAL A 11 54.70 29.95 21.10
C VAL A 11 54.00 31.04 20.28
N VAL A 12 54.38 31.19 19.01
CA VAL A 12 53.59 31.97 18.03
C VAL A 12 52.51 31.05 17.44
N PHE A 13 51.60 30.58 18.29
CA PHE A 13 50.34 29.90 17.92
C PHE A 13 49.15 30.69 18.49
N GLY A 14 49.12 32.00 18.27
CA GLY A 14 48.07 32.87 18.80
C GLY A 14 47.32 33.70 17.76
N ALA A 15 47.74 33.72 16.50
CA ALA A 15 47.23 34.69 15.51
C ALA A 15 46.49 34.06 14.31
N THR A 16 46.04 32.81 14.41
CA THR A 16 45.21 32.15 13.38
C THR A 16 43.78 31.82 13.87
N LEU A 17 43.42 32.20 15.09
CA LEU A 17 42.13 31.87 15.72
C LEU A 17 41.02 32.91 15.51
N PHE A 18 41.20 33.89 14.63
CA PHE A 18 40.14 34.84 14.23
C PHE A 18 39.72 34.67 12.76
N GLY A 19 39.91 33.48 12.19
CA GLY A 19 39.19 33.07 10.99
C GLY A 19 37.73 32.82 11.38
N ALA A 20 36.83 33.72 10.99
CA ALA A 20 35.40 33.56 11.14
C ALA A 20 34.99 32.12 10.78
N ALA A 21 34.42 31.40 11.74
CA ALA A 21 33.82 30.11 11.46
C ALA A 21 32.78 30.34 10.35
N PRO A 22 32.87 29.64 9.20
CA PRO A 22 31.80 29.74 8.22
C PRO A 22 30.53 29.28 8.91
N GLU A 23 29.57 30.19 8.97
CA GLU A 23 28.22 29.91 9.39
C GLU A 23 27.75 28.60 8.74
N ALA A 24 27.41 27.62 9.59
CA ALA A 24 26.91 26.33 9.15
C ALA A 24 25.56 26.56 8.46
N GLN A 25 25.60 26.85 7.17
CA GLN A 25 24.45 26.99 6.32
C GLN A 25 23.82 25.61 6.23
N ALA A 26 22.78 25.38 7.01
CA ALA A 26 21.89 24.25 6.84
C ALA A 26 21.29 24.35 5.44
N ARG A 27 21.94 23.70 4.47
CA ARG A 27 21.38 23.52 3.14
C ARG A 27 20.21 22.57 3.30
N PHE A 28 19.02 23.13 3.52
CA PHE A 28 17.78 22.41 3.33
C PHE A 28 17.75 22.05 1.84
N SER A 29 18.18 20.84 1.51
CA SER A 29 18.01 20.35 0.15
C SER A 29 16.50 20.33 -0.10
N PRO A 30 16.00 20.92 -1.20
CA PRO A 30 14.61 20.75 -1.60
C PRO A 30 14.49 19.37 -2.26
N GLN A 31 14.97 18.32 -1.61
CA GLN A 31 14.61 16.95 -1.95
C GLN A 31 13.14 16.81 -1.58
N LYS A 32 12.31 17.29 -2.49
CA LYS A 32 10.89 17.05 -2.55
C LYS A 32 10.77 15.54 -2.54
N ILE A 33 10.42 14.99 -1.39
CA ILE A 33 10.12 13.58 -1.24
C ILE A 33 8.90 13.37 -2.14
N GLU A 34 9.14 12.85 -3.35
CA GLU A 34 8.08 12.46 -4.27
C GLU A 34 7.42 11.23 -3.66
N THR A 35 6.45 11.48 -2.78
CA THR A 35 5.56 10.43 -2.32
C THR A 35 4.71 10.01 -3.51
N PRO A 36 4.72 8.72 -3.91
CA PRO A 36 3.89 8.26 -5.01
C PRO A 36 2.44 8.58 -4.69
N SER A 37 1.73 9.16 -5.67
CA SER A 37 0.37 9.56 -5.45
C SER A 37 -0.49 8.32 -5.15
N LEU A 38 -1.46 8.42 -4.25
CA LEU A 38 -2.42 7.34 -3.98
C LEU A 38 -3.20 6.91 -5.24
N VAL A 39 -3.17 7.74 -6.29
CA VAL A 39 -3.84 7.50 -7.58
C VAL A 39 -3.05 6.52 -8.47
N ASP A 40 -1.75 6.38 -8.27
CA ASP A 40 -0.91 5.49 -9.10
C ASP A 40 -1.12 3.99 -8.78
N ASN A 41 -1.73 3.68 -7.63
CA ASN A 41 -1.96 2.31 -7.16
C ASN A 41 -3.32 1.72 -7.56
N VAL A 42 -3.96 2.26 -8.60
CA VAL A 42 -5.24 1.72 -9.10
C VAL A 42 -4.97 0.61 -10.11
N ALA A 43 -4.91 -0.64 -9.64
CA ALA A 43 -4.83 -1.79 -10.53
C ALA A 43 -6.16 -1.99 -11.27
N CYS A 44 -6.13 -1.89 -12.60
CA CYS A 44 -7.27 -2.23 -13.46
C CYS A 44 -7.20 -3.70 -13.88
N VAL A 45 -8.19 -4.49 -13.48
CA VAL A 45 -8.32 -5.89 -13.89
C VAL A 45 -9.45 -6.03 -14.91
N THR A 46 -9.14 -6.61 -16.08
CA THR A 46 -10.13 -7.04 -17.06
C THR A 46 -10.56 -8.47 -16.78
N ARG A 47 -11.87 -8.69 -16.60
CA ARG A 47 -12.44 -10.01 -16.31
C ARG A 47 -13.56 -10.38 -17.27
N ARG A 48 -13.53 -11.62 -17.77
CA ARG A 48 -14.66 -12.20 -18.51
C ARG A 48 -15.69 -12.74 -17.52
N VAL A 49 -16.88 -12.15 -17.52
CA VAL A 49 -17.99 -12.52 -16.63
C VAL A 49 -18.99 -13.38 -17.41
N ARG A 50 -19.27 -14.58 -16.88
CA ARG A 50 -20.33 -15.47 -17.36
C ARG A 50 -21.62 -15.19 -16.58
N THR A 51 -22.72 -14.93 -17.28
CA THR A 51 -24.04 -14.77 -16.65
C THR A 51 -25.02 -15.75 -17.29
N VAL A 52 -25.66 -16.57 -16.46
CA VAL A 52 -26.70 -17.53 -16.88
C VAL A 52 -28.06 -16.87 -16.65
N ARG A 53 -28.85 -16.71 -17.71
CA ARG A 53 -30.21 -16.14 -17.63
C ARG A 53 -31.23 -17.22 -17.21
N PRO A 54 -32.41 -16.83 -16.70
CA PRO A 54 -33.44 -17.78 -16.27
C PRO A 54 -33.88 -18.77 -17.36
N ASN A 55 -33.80 -18.37 -18.63
CA ASN A 55 -34.08 -19.20 -19.79
C ASN A 55 -32.90 -20.12 -20.22
N GLY A 56 -31.87 -20.28 -19.38
CA GLY A 56 -30.71 -21.14 -19.66
C GLY A 56 -29.64 -20.53 -20.58
N ARG A 57 -29.93 -19.41 -21.25
CA ARG A 57 -28.96 -18.73 -22.13
C ARG A 57 -27.75 -18.23 -21.33
N VAL A 58 -26.56 -18.58 -21.81
CA VAL A 58 -25.28 -18.10 -21.26
C VAL A 58 -24.82 -16.88 -22.04
N VAL A 59 -24.51 -15.79 -21.34
CA VAL A 59 -23.97 -14.55 -21.93
C VAL A 59 -22.61 -14.26 -21.32
N TYR A 60 -21.65 -13.91 -22.17
CA TYR A 60 -20.32 -13.46 -21.77
C TYR A 60 -20.22 -11.95 -21.95
N ARG A 61 -19.63 -11.28 -20.97
CA ARG A 61 -19.24 -9.86 -21.08
C ARG A 61 -17.86 -9.65 -20.50
N THR A 62 -17.07 -8.82 -21.15
CA THR A 62 -15.78 -8.37 -20.62
C THR A 62 -16.02 -7.13 -19.78
N VAL A 63 -15.59 -7.16 -18.53
CA VAL A 63 -15.75 -6.03 -17.60
C VAL A 63 -14.36 -5.60 -17.14
N ARG A 64 -14.05 -4.32 -17.31
CA ARG A 64 -12.87 -3.69 -16.73
C ARG A 64 -13.26 -3.10 -15.37
N ARG A 65 -12.55 -3.47 -14.31
CA ARG A 65 -12.68 -2.82 -13.00
C ARG A 65 -11.34 -2.31 -12.53
N CYS A 66 -11.33 -1.05 -12.13
CA CYS A 66 -10.19 -0.38 -11.56
C CYS A 66 -10.52 -0.13 -10.09
N GLY A 67 -9.61 -0.48 -9.20
CA GLY A 67 -9.79 -0.28 -7.77
C GLY A 67 -8.57 -0.67 -6.98
N VAL A 68 -8.50 -0.23 -5.72
CA VAL A 68 -7.41 -0.61 -4.82
C VAL A 68 -7.63 -2.08 -4.40
N PRO A 69 -6.67 -2.99 -4.65
CA PRO A 69 -6.88 -4.43 -4.46
C PRO A 69 -7.23 -4.82 -3.01
N ALA A 70 -6.85 -4.00 -2.03
CA ALA A 70 -7.17 -4.21 -0.62
C ALA A 70 -8.66 -3.97 -0.26
N TRP A 71 -9.41 -3.27 -1.11
CA TRP A 71 -10.79 -2.82 -0.81
C TRP A 71 -11.87 -3.47 -1.68
N GLU A 72 -11.54 -4.46 -2.52
CA GLU A 72 -12.56 -5.24 -3.22
C GLU A 72 -13.26 -6.17 -2.21
N ARG A 73 -14.25 -5.61 -1.50
CA ARG A 73 -15.15 -6.32 -0.59
C ARG A 73 -15.57 -7.63 -1.25
N ARG A 74 -15.26 -8.74 -0.59
CA ARG A 74 -15.66 -10.11 -0.93
C ARG A 74 -17.11 -10.07 -1.40
N ARG A 75 -17.35 -10.15 -2.71
CA ARG A 75 -18.71 -10.15 -3.26
C ARG A 75 -19.48 -11.26 -2.56
N GLU A 76 -20.55 -10.91 -1.87
CA GLU A 76 -21.43 -11.88 -1.24
C GLU A 76 -21.84 -12.91 -2.30
N ARG A 77 -21.38 -14.15 -2.10
CA ARG A 77 -21.59 -15.20 -3.10
C ARG A 77 -22.95 -15.79 -2.83
N CYS A 78 -23.97 -15.15 -3.41
CA CYS A 78 -25.29 -15.74 -3.51
C CYS A 78 -25.21 -17.06 -4.26
N ARG A 79 -25.53 -18.16 -3.57
CA ARG A 79 -25.58 -19.50 -4.15
C ARG A 79 -26.98 -20.06 -4.02
N THR A 80 -27.41 -20.82 -5.03
CA THR A 80 -28.67 -21.57 -4.99
C THR A 80 -28.41 -22.88 -4.26
N ILE A 81 -29.09 -23.09 -3.13
CA ILE A 81 -28.96 -24.28 -2.29
C ILE A 81 -30.28 -25.04 -2.34
N ARG A 82 -30.22 -26.38 -2.33
CA ARG A 82 -31.40 -27.22 -2.13
C ARG A 82 -31.61 -27.37 -0.63
N GLU A 83 -32.74 -26.85 -0.13
CA GLU A 83 -33.16 -27.01 1.25
C GLU A 83 -34.20 -28.14 1.31
N ARG A 84 -34.03 -29.04 2.29
CA ARG A 84 -34.98 -30.11 2.60
C ARG A 84 -35.63 -29.80 3.93
N ILE A 85 -36.95 -29.78 3.97
CA ILE A 85 -37.73 -29.55 5.18
C ILE A 85 -38.48 -30.84 5.48
N TYR A 86 -38.16 -31.45 6.63
CA TYR A 86 -38.86 -32.62 7.13
C TYR A 86 -40.06 -32.15 7.92
N ARG A 87 -41.25 -32.61 7.53
CA ARG A 87 -42.48 -32.32 8.24
C ARG A 87 -42.77 -33.42 9.28
N PRO A 88 -43.53 -33.13 10.33
CA PRO A 88 -43.90 -34.11 11.36
C PRO A 88 -44.70 -35.30 10.82
N ASP A 89 -45.39 -35.13 9.69
CA ASP A 89 -46.15 -36.17 8.98
C ASP A 89 -45.25 -37.13 8.17
N GLY A 90 -43.92 -36.97 8.24
CA GLY A 90 -42.95 -37.78 7.50
C GLY A 90 -42.70 -37.32 6.07
N SER A 91 -43.41 -36.28 5.59
CA SER A 91 -43.20 -35.76 4.24
C SER A 91 -41.94 -34.90 4.14
N VAL A 92 -41.29 -34.92 2.97
CA VAL A 92 -40.08 -34.12 2.69
C VAL A 92 -40.38 -33.10 1.60
N VAL A 93 -40.28 -31.82 1.95
CA VAL A 93 -40.39 -30.72 0.97
C VAL A 93 -38.99 -30.30 0.52
N VAL A 94 -38.76 -30.33 -0.79
CA VAL A 94 -37.49 -29.89 -1.38
C VAL A 94 -37.71 -28.58 -2.12
N ARG A 95 -37.03 -27.51 -1.71
CA ARG A 95 -37.08 -26.21 -2.39
C ARG A 95 -35.69 -25.69 -2.74
N LYS A 96 -35.57 -24.97 -3.85
CA LYS A 96 -34.35 -24.25 -4.24
C LYS A 96 -34.41 -22.84 -3.66
N VAL A 97 -33.48 -22.49 -2.78
CA VAL A 97 -33.42 -21.17 -2.13
C VAL A 97 -32.12 -20.47 -2.52
N ARG A 98 -32.19 -19.18 -2.85
CA ARG A 98 -31.01 -18.34 -3.09
C ARG A 98 -30.52 -17.78 -1.76
N ARG A 99 -29.35 -18.22 -1.30
CA ARG A 99 -28.73 -17.77 -0.04
C ARG A 99 -27.47 -16.96 -0.33
N CYS A 100 -27.46 -15.70 0.09
CA CYS A 100 -26.30 -14.81 0.07
C CYS A 100 -25.59 -14.88 1.43
N ARG A 101 -24.25 -14.83 1.42
CA ARG A 101 -23.35 -14.90 2.57
C ARG A 101 -22.15 -14.02 2.28
#